data_AF-A0A2V5Q8H0-F1
#
_entry.id   AF-A0A2V5Q8H0-F1
#
_cell.length_a   1.000
_cell.length_b   1.000
_cell.length_c   1.000
_cell.angle_alpha   90.00
_cell.angle_beta   90.00
_cell.angle_gamma   90.00
#
_symmetry.space_group_name_H-M   'P 1'
#
loop_
_entity.id
_entity.type
_entity.pdbx_description
1 polymer ?
#
loop_
_entity_poly.entity_id
_entity_poly.type
_entity_poly.pdbx_seq_one_letter_code
_entity_poly.pdbx_strand_id
1 'polypeptide(L)'
;MIDRFAEVPREDPDAPDAFRFAARGKLAGILENADAKNVIERQLNFQITAAISFDQFWQLRTEMSGTLREKMAGLAPAQLPTIKQAVADAARRYFVSGTMSFPAEALIVSGRKAAV
;
A
#
# COMPACT_ATOMS: atom_id res chain seq x y z
N MET A 1 -8.67 8.29 -3.30
CA MET A 1 -9.65 9.19 -2.62
C MET A 1 -9.14 10.62 -2.60
N ILE A 2 -7.89 10.83 -2.18
CA ILE A 2 -7.23 12.13 -2.23
C ILE A 2 -7.06 12.61 -3.68
N ASP A 3 -6.93 11.68 -4.64
CA ASP A 3 -6.87 11.96 -6.08
C ASP A 3 -8.18 12.53 -6.66
N ARG A 4 -9.27 12.59 -5.87
CA ARG A 4 -10.48 13.34 -6.24
C ARG A 4 -10.35 14.83 -5.96
N PHE A 5 -9.35 15.21 -5.16
CA PHE A 5 -9.08 16.59 -4.73
C PHE A 5 -7.78 17.14 -5.35
N ALA A 6 -7.06 16.32 -6.11
CA ALA A 6 -5.83 16.69 -6.81
C ALA A 6 -5.86 16.12 -8.23
N GLU A 7 -5.46 16.90 -9.24
CA GLU A 7 -5.19 16.36 -10.58
C GLU A 7 -3.96 15.44 -10.49
N VAL A 8 -4.16 14.14 -10.66
CA VAL A 8 -3.08 13.15 -10.70
C VAL A 8 -2.95 12.64 -12.14
N PRO A 9 -1.79 12.82 -12.80
CA PRO A 9 -1.53 12.21 -14.11
C PRO A 9 -1.77 10.71 -14.06
N ARG A 10 -2.35 10.12 -15.11
CA ARG A 10 -2.44 8.65 -15.21
C ARG A 10 -1.03 8.08 -15.28
N GLU A 11 -0.66 7.30 -14.27
CA GLU A 11 0.61 6.58 -14.24
C GLU A 11 0.64 5.44 -15.26
N ASP A 12 1.83 5.14 -15.74
CA ASP A 12 2.10 3.96 -16.57
C ASP A 12 1.60 2.69 -15.86
N PRO A 13 0.96 1.73 -16.54
CA PRO A 13 0.55 0.45 -15.95
C PRO A 13 1.67 -0.29 -15.18
N ASP A 14 2.93 -0.09 -15.58
CA ASP A 14 4.14 -0.65 -14.98
C ASP A 14 4.87 0.32 -14.04
N ALA A 15 4.35 1.54 -13.83
CA ALA A 15 4.90 2.44 -12.82
C ALA A 15 4.78 1.80 -11.42
N PRO A 16 5.79 1.96 -10.56
CA PRO A 16 5.74 1.46 -9.20
C PRO A 16 4.70 2.25 -8.38
N ASP A 17 3.45 1.82 -8.40
CA ASP A 17 2.44 2.28 -7.45
C ASP A 17 2.64 1.57 -6.11
N ALA A 18 2.53 2.32 -5.01
CA ALA A 18 2.76 1.84 -3.65
C ALA A 18 1.80 0.73 -3.19
N PHE A 19 0.74 0.45 -3.97
CA PHE A 19 -0.34 -0.45 -3.57
C PHE A 19 -0.69 -1.55 -4.58
N ARG A 20 0.05 -1.68 -5.69
CA ARG A 20 -0.26 -2.68 -6.72
C ARG A 20 0.70 -3.87 -6.65
N PHE A 21 0.16 -5.08 -6.50
CA PHE A 21 0.97 -6.29 -6.67
C PHE A 21 1.46 -6.37 -8.11
N ALA A 22 2.68 -6.89 -8.28
CA ALA A 22 3.15 -7.30 -9.59
C ALA A 22 2.15 -8.30 -10.20
N ALA A 23 2.03 -8.29 -11.53
CA ALA A 23 1.28 -9.33 -12.22
C ALA A 23 1.87 -10.71 -11.86
N ARG A 24 1.00 -11.72 -11.73
CA ARG A 24 1.41 -13.09 -11.44
C ARG A 24 2.51 -13.52 -12.42
N GLY A 25 3.57 -14.13 -11.91
CA GLY A 25 4.71 -14.59 -12.70
C GLY A 25 5.74 -13.50 -13.04
N LYS A 26 5.43 -12.20 -12.90
CA LYS A 26 6.39 -11.12 -13.20
C LYS A 26 7.62 -11.21 -12.30
N LEU A 27 7.40 -11.37 -10.99
CA LEU A 27 8.50 -11.51 -10.03
C LEU A 27 9.20 -12.87 -10.13
N ALA A 28 8.46 -13.94 -10.48
CA ALA A 28 9.05 -15.25 -10.75
C ALA A 28 9.99 -15.21 -11.96
N GLY A 29 9.59 -14.57 -13.05
CA GLY A 29 10.41 -14.40 -14.25
C GLY A 29 11.71 -13.63 -13.98
N ILE A 30 11.71 -12.66 -13.05
CA ILE A 30 12.94 -11.98 -12.63
C ILE A 30 13.93 -12.97 -11.99
N LEU A 31 13.45 -13.86 -11.12
CA LEU A 31 14.27 -14.88 -10.47
C LEU A 31 14.76 -15.93 -11.49
N GLU A 32 13.90 -16.36 -12.41
CA GLU A 32 14.26 -17.30 -13.48
C GLU A 32 15.33 -16.73 -14.41
N ASN A 33 15.18 -15.47 -14.82
CA ASN A 33 16.18 -14.74 -15.64
C ASN A 33 17.50 -14.53 -14.90
N ALA A 34 17.49 -14.57 -13.57
CA ALA A 34 18.68 -14.54 -12.72
C ALA A 34 19.24 -15.95 -12.42
N ASP A 35 18.85 -16.95 -13.21
CA ASP A 35 19.25 -18.37 -13.08
C ASP A 35 18.86 -19.04 -11.76
N ALA A 36 17.92 -18.48 -11.01
CA ALA A 36 17.40 -19.12 -9.81
C ALA A 36 16.67 -20.42 -10.17
N LYS A 37 16.91 -21.47 -9.38
CA LYS A 37 16.27 -22.77 -9.50
C LYS A 37 15.16 -22.92 -8.48
N ASN A 38 14.17 -23.76 -8.80
CA ASN A 38 13.01 -24.00 -7.93
C ASN A 38 12.30 -22.70 -7.53
N VAL A 39 12.02 -21.86 -8.52
CA VAL A 39 11.27 -20.62 -8.30
C VAL A 39 9.83 -20.96 -7.92
N ILE A 40 9.37 -20.42 -6.80
CA ILE A 40 8.03 -20.62 -6.27
C ILE A 40 7.45 -19.25 -5.96
N GLU A 41 6.28 -18.98 -6.51
CA GLU A 41 5.46 -17.81 -6.21
C GLU A 41 4.28 -18.23 -5.33
N ARG A 42 4.04 -17.49 -4.25
CA ARG A 42 3.00 -17.78 -3.25
C ARG A 42 2.30 -16.50 -2.87
N GLN A 43 0.98 -16.58 -2.73
CA GLN A 43 0.15 -15.52 -2.18
C GLN A 43 -0.14 -15.84 -0.73
N LEU A 44 0.12 -14.88 0.16
CA LEU A 44 -0.17 -14.97 1.59
C LEU A 44 -1.19 -13.91 1.94
N ASN A 45 -2.39 -14.35 2.36
CA ASN A 45 -3.41 -13.47 2.92
C ASN A 45 -3.24 -13.41 4.44
N PHE A 46 -3.29 -12.22 5.00
CA PHE A 46 -3.14 -12.01 6.43
C PHE A 46 -3.91 -10.77 6.89
N GLN A 47 -4.04 -10.61 8.20
CA GLN A 47 -4.65 -9.43 8.80
C GLN A 47 -3.57 -8.60 9.49
N ILE A 48 -3.47 -7.33 9.13
CA ILE A 48 -2.66 -6.38 9.88
C ILE A 48 -3.53 -5.84 11.00
N THR A 49 -3.15 -6.11 12.24
CA THR A 49 -3.85 -5.61 13.43
C THR A 49 -2.91 -4.77 14.29
N ALA A 50 -3.43 -3.68 14.84
CA ALA A 50 -2.70 -2.85 15.79
C ALA A 50 -3.68 -2.11 16.71
N ALA A 51 -3.33 -1.99 17.99
CA ALA A 51 -4.08 -1.22 18.98
C ALA A 51 -3.84 0.29 18.80
N ILE A 52 -4.27 0.82 17.65
CA ILE A 52 -4.18 2.23 17.30
C ILE A 52 -5.54 2.76 16.83
N SER A 53 -5.85 3.98 17.24
CA SER A 53 -7.00 4.73 16.76
C SER A 53 -6.81 5.20 15.31
N PHE A 54 -7.92 5.61 14.68
CA PHE A 54 -7.86 6.24 13.36
C PHE A 54 -6.98 7.50 13.36
N ASP A 55 -7.06 8.33 14.41
CA ASP A 55 -6.27 9.57 14.48
C ASP A 55 -4.77 9.28 14.55
N GLN A 56 -4.35 8.30 15.35
CA GLN A 56 -2.96 7.86 15.42
C GLN A 56 -2.50 7.28 14.09
N PHE A 57 -3.34 6.46 13.44
CA PHE A 57 -3.05 5.95 12.10
C PHE A 57 -2.92 7.08 11.07
N TRP A 58 -3.84 8.05 11.09
CA TRP A 58 -3.85 9.20 10.19
C TRP A 58 -2.55 9.99 10.34
N GLN A 59 -2.19 10.36 11.57
CA GLN A 59 -0.94 11.04 11.88
C GLN A 59 0.26 10.26 11.32
N LEU A 60 0.39 8.98 11.69
CA LEU A 60 1.47 8.10 11.24
C LEU A 60 1.59 8.09 9.70
N ARG A 61 0.46 7.94 9.00
CA ARG A 61 0.46 7.89 7.53
C ARG A 61 0.85 9.21 6.89
N THR A 62 0.34 10.33 7.40
CA THR A 62 0.64 11.67 6.88
C THR A 62 2.08 12.10 7.15
N GLU A 63 2.69 11.59 8.23
CA GLU A 63 4.08 11.88 8.58
C GLU A 63 5.07 10.96 7.86
N MET A 64 4.76 9.68 7.67
CA MET A 64 5.73 8.70 7.15
C MET A 64 5.70 8.55 5.62
N SER A 65 4.56 8.82 4.97
CA SER A 65 4.42 8.59 3.53
C SER A 65 4.79 9.84 2.73
N GLY A 66 5.92 9.78 2.02
CA GLY A 66 6.36 10.86 1.12
C GLY A 66 5.29 11.27 0.12
N THR A 67 4.73 10.30 -0.61
CA THR A 67 3.66 10.53 -1.59
C THR A 67 2.39 11.15 -0.99
N LEU A 68 1.98 10.71 0.21
CA LEU A 68 0.81 11.30 0.87
C LEU A 68 1.10 12.75 1.30
N ARG A 69 2.30 12.99 1.83
CA ARG A 69 2.74 14.33 2.25
C ARG A 69 2.77 15.30 1.07
N GLU A 70 3.31 14.87 -0.06
CA GLU A 70 3.32 15.65 -1.31
C GLU A 70 1.91 15.97 -1.79
N LYS A 71 1.02 14.97 -1.85
CA LYS A 71 -0.39 15.17 -2.21
C LYS A 71 -1.11 16.12 -1.25
N MET A 72 -0.80 16.07 0.04
CA MET A 72 -1.38 16.98 1.04
C MET A 72 -0.83 18.41 0.96
N ALA A 73 0.44 18.59 0.59
CA ALA A 73 1.04 19.91 0.42
C ALA A 73 0.41 20.72 -0.73
N GLY A 74 -0.09 20.03 -1.76
CA GLY A 74 -0.80 20.65 -2.88
C GLY A 74 -2.26 21.04 -2.60
N LEU A 75 -2.80 20.71 -1.42
CA LEU A 75 -4.21 20.96 -1.08
C LEU A 75 -4.37 22.25 -0.28
N ALA A 76 -5.50 22.94 -0.46
CA ALA A 76 -5.82 24.12 0.33
C ALA A 76 -6.03 23.72 1.81
N PRO A 77 -5.47 24.46 2.79
CA PRO A 77 -5.61 24.13 4.21
C PRO A 77 -7.06 23.94 4.68
N ALA A 78 -8.00 24.68 4.09
CA ALA A 78 -9.42 24.59 4.37
C ALA A 78 -10.06 23.24 3.96
N GLN A 79 -9.45 22.50 3.03
CA GLN A 79 -9.95 21.20 2.57
C GLN A 79 -9.50 20.04 3.46
N LEU A 80 -8.42 20.22 4.25
CA LEU A 80 -7.81 19.14 5.04
C LEU A 80 -8.78 18.49 6.05
N PRO A 81 -9.61 19.24 6.80
CA PRO A 81 -10.59 18.62 7.71
C PRO A 81 -11.61 17.75 6.97
N THR A 82 -12.12 18.23 5.84
CA THR A 82 -13.08 17.50 5.00
C THR A 82 -12.47 16.21 4.44
N ILE A 83 -11.21 16.26 4.00
CA ILE A 83 -10.49 15.10 3.49
C ILE A 83 -10.27 14.09 4.61
N LYS A 84 -9.82 14.53 5.78
CA LYS A 84 -9.62 13.66 6.95
C LYS A 84 -10.93 12.95 7.31
N GLN A 85 -12.05 13.67 7.35
CA GLN A 85 -13.36 13.10 7.65
C GLN A 85 -13.79 12.06 6.59
N ALA A 86 -13.64 12.39 5.31
CA ALA A 86 -13.95 11.44 4.24
C ALA A 86 -13.14 10.14 4.36
N VAL A 87 -11.83 10.25 4.66
CA VAL A 87 -10.97 9.09 4.88
C VAL A 87 -11.41 8.31 6.12
N ALA A 88 -11.76 8.99 7.21
CA ALA A 88 -12.27 8.35 8.42
C ALA A 88 -13.54 7.53 8.15
N ASP A 89 -14.48 8.10 7.40
CA ASP A 89 -15.74 7.44 7.06
C ASP A 89 -15.51 6.17 6.21
N ALA A 90 -14.62 6.24 5.22
CA ALA A 90 -14.26 5.09 4.41
C ALA A 90 -13.47 4.02 5.19
N ALA A 91 -12.64 4.44 6.15
CA ALA A 91 -11.82 3.57 6.96
C ALA A 91 -12.58 2.94 8.14
N ARG A 92 -13.74 3.48 8.52
CA ARG A 92 -14.49 3.14 9.75
C ARG A 92 -14.64 1.64 10.00
N ARG A 93 -14.92 0.86 8.95
CA ARG A 93 -15.12 -0.60 9.06
C ARG A 93 -13.87 -1.36 9.54
N TYR A 94 -12.70 -0.74 9.41
CA TYR A 94 -11.41 -1.32 9.78
C TYR A 94 -10.91 -0.84 11.15
N PHE A 95 -11.63 0.07 11.80
CA PHE A 95 -11.31 0.56 13.14
C PHE A 95 -12.47 0.24 14.07
N VAL A 96 -12.32 -0.85 14.83
CA VAL A 96 -13.33 -1.32 15.78
C VAL A 96 -12.76 -1.24 17.18
N SER A 97 -13.46 -0.56 18.09
CA SER A 97 -13.08 -0.46 19.50
C SER A 97 -11.63 0.00 19.73
N GLY A 98 -11.16 0.98 18.94
CA GLY A 98 -9.79 1.52 19.05
C GLY A 98 -8.70 0.60 18.49
N THR A 99 -9.07 -0.46 17.77
CA THR A 99 -8.15 -1.39 17.11
C THR A 99 -8.29 -1.26 15.60
N MET A 100 -7.17 -1.05 14.93
CA MET A 100 -7.05 -1.13 13.49
C MET A 100 -6.96 -2.59 13.06
N SER A 101 -7.67 -2.95 11.99
CA SER A 101 -7.68 -4.28 11.40
C SER A 101 -7.86 -4.17 9.88
N PHE A 102 -6.78 -4.34 9.12
CA PHE A 102 -6.80 -4.31 7.66
C PHE A 102 -6.56 -5.69 7.05
N PRO A 103 -7.39 -6.15 6.10
CA PRO A 103 -7.04 -7.28 5.26
C PRO A 103 -5.84 -6.87 4.40
N ALA A 104 -4.84 -7.73 4.38
CA ALA A 104 -3.61 -7.53 3.63
C ALA A 104 -3.23 -8.80 2.90
N GLU A 105 -2.41 -8.61 1.87
CA GLU A 105 -1.90 -9.68 1.04
C GLU A 105 -0.41 -9.42 0.76
N ALA A 106 0.35 -10.49 0.63
CA ALA A 106 1.73 -10.46 0.20
C ALA A 106 1.95 -11.48 -0.92
N LEU A 107 2.62 -11.02 -1.99
CA LEU A 107 3.15 -11.90 -3.02
C LEU A 107 4.61 -12.22 -2.67
N ILE A 108 4.87 -13.47 -2.32
CA ILE A 108 6.19 -13.95 -1.91
C ILE A 108 6.75 -14.82 -3.04
N VAL A 109 7.92 -14.42 -3.56
CA VAL A 109 8.63 -15.22 -4.56
C VAL A 109 9.99 -15.63 -4.03
N SER A 110 10.27 -16.93 -4.09
CA SER A 110 11.50 -17.53 -3.60
C SER A 110 12.14 -18.38 -4.68
N GLY A 111 13.46 -18.36 -4.81
CA GLY A 111 14.24 -19.27 -5.66
C GLY A 111 15.57 -19.60 -4.99
N ARG A 112 16.27 -20.61 -5.48
CA ARG A 112 17.59 -21.01 -5.00
C ARG A 112 18.65 -20.63 -6.02
N LYS A 113 19.74 -19.99 -5.57
CA LYS A 113 20.92 -19.82 -6.40
C LYS A 113 21.50 -21.20 -6.73
N ALA A 114 21.87 -21.45 -7.98
CA ALA A 114 22.62 -22.64 -8.33
C ALA A 114 23.94 -22.66 -7.54
N ALA A 115 24.29 -23.82 -6.96
CA ALA A 115 25.63 -23.99 -6.41
C ALA A 115 26.64 -23.87 -7.56
N VAL A 116 27.65 -23.02 -7.37
CA VAL A 116 28.79 -22.92 -8.28
C VAL A 116 29.61 -24.19 -8.20
#